data_AF-A0A7Y6X4P4-F1
#
_entry.id   AF-A0A7Y6X4P4-F1
#
_cell.length_a   1.000
_cell.length_b   1.000
_cell.length_c   1.000
_cell.angle_alpha   90.00
_cell.angle_beta   90.00
_cell.angle_gamma   90.00
#
_symmetry.space_group_name_H-M   'P 1'
#
loop_
_entity.id
_entity.type
_entity.pdbx_description
1 polymer ?
#
loop_
_entity_poly.entity_id
_entity_poly.type
_entity_poly.pdbx_seq_one_letter_code
_entity_poly.pdbx_strand_id
1 'polypeptide(L)' 'MSKSVEKQEWFQVAESFEASGLTQVEFARQRGARLSTVQSWVYRRRRHLAAKAEPVRLLPVQVTAPVEPSTTLVE' A
#
# COMPACT_ATOMS: atom_id res chain seq x y z
N MET A 1 -3.26 7.49 -31.30
CA MET A 1 -3.80 6.20 -30.82
C MET A 1 -2.88 5.61 -29.73
N SER A 2 -2.60 6.33 -28.63
CA SER A 2 -1.41 6.01 -27.82
C SER A 2 -1.61 6.04 -26.30
N LYS A 3 -2.83 6.32 -25.80
CA LYS A 3 -3.08 6.46 -24.35
C LYS A 3 -3.26 5.12 -23.61
N SER A 4 -3.65 4.06 -24.30
CA SER A 4 -3.86 2.75 -23.67
C SER A 4 -2.58 1.94 -23.50
N VAL A 5 -1.60 2.09 -24.39
CA VAL A 5 -0.34 1.32 -24.35
C VAL A 5 0.52 1.75 -23.18
N GLU A 6 0.72 3.06 -23.01
CA GLU A 6 1.42 3.60 -21.83
C GLU A 6 0.75 3.18 -20.52
N LYS A 7 -0.59 3.09 -20.51
CA LYS A 7 -1.36 2.68 -19.32
C LYS A 7 -1.08 1.24 -18.91
N GLN A 8 -0.82 0.36 -19.88
CA GLN A 8 -0.51 -1.04 -19.65
C GLN A 8 0.92 -1.21 -19.11
N GLU A 9 1.87 -0.48 -19.68
CA GLU A 9 3.29 -0.63 -19.36
C GLU A 9 3.60 -0.29 -17.90
N TRP A 10 3.15 0.87 -17.41
CA TRP A 10 3.44 1.24 -16.02
C TRP A 10 2.82 0.28 -15.01
N PHE A 11 1.66 -0.29 -15.34
CA PHE A 11 0.95 -1.23 -14.47
C PHE A 11 1.72 -2.55 -14.36
N GLN A 12 2.16 -3.10 -15.49
CA GLN A 12 2.99 -4.31 -15.55
C GLN A 12 4.35 -4.10 -14.88
N VAL A 13 4.95 -2.91 -15.04
CA VAL A 13 6.20 -2.60 -14.35
C VAL A 13 6.01 -2.61 -12.84
N ALA A 14 5.00 -1.92 -12.33
CA ALA A 14 4.73 -1.87 -10.90
C ALA A 14 4.33 -3.24 -10.33
N GLU A 15 3.69 -4.09 -11.12
CA GLU A 15 3.46 -5.50 -10.79
C GLU A 15 4.75 -6.31 -10.69
N SER A 16 5.62 -6.21 -11.70
CA SER A 16 6.92 -6.89 -11.68
C SER A 16 7.79 -6.43 -10.50
N PHE A 17 7.68 -5.16 -10.09
CA PHE A 17 8.34 -4.64 -8.89
C PHE A 17 7.83 -5.35 -7.62
N GLU A 18 6.52 -5.42 -7.40
CA GLU A 18 5.96 -6.07 -6.21
C GLU A 18 6.28 -7.56 -6.15
N ALA A 19 6.31 -8.24 -7.31
CA ALA A 19 6.70 -9.65 -7.40
C ALA A 19 8.20 -9.88 -7.20
N SER A 20 9.06 -8.88 -7.43
CA SER A 20 10.52 -9.03 -7.37
C SER A 20 11.09 -9.14 -5.95
N GLY A 21 10.37 -8.63 -4.94
CA GLY A 21 10.89 -8.53 -3.56
C GLY A 21 12.04 -7.53 -3.38
N LEU A 22 12.43 -6.80 -4.43
CA LEU A 22 13.49 -5.80 -4.38
C LEU A 22 13.02 -4.51 -3.72
N THR A 23 13.97 -3.71 -3.24
CA THR A 23 13.69 -2.31 -2.93
C THR A 23 13.45 -1.51 -4.23
N GLN A 24 12.76 -0.37 -4.12
CA GLN A 24 12.50 0.48 -5.30
C GLN A 24 13.78 1.01 -5.95
N VAL A 25 14.84 1.21 -5.15
CA VAL A 25 16.15 1.69 -5.65
C VAL A 25 16.83 0.60 -6.47
N GLU A 26 16.88 -0.63 -5.97
CA GLU A 26 17.46 -1.77 -6.68
C GLU A 26 16.69 -2.07 -7.97
N PHE A 27 15.37 -2.10 -7.90
CA PHE A 27 14.51 -2.31 -9.06
C PHE A 27 14.71 -1.23 -10.13
N ALA A 28 14.76 0.04 -9.73
CA ALA A 28 15.02 1.16 -10.65
C ALA A 28 16.37 1.01 -11.34
N ARG A 29 17.42 0.66 -10.58
CA ARG A 29 18.77 0.43 -11.11
C ARG A 29 18.79 -0.75 -12.10
N GLN A 30 18.20 -1.89 -11.74
CA GLN A 30 18.17 -3.08 -12.60
C GLN A 30 17.42 -2.84 -13.92
N ARG A 31 16.33 -2.06 -13.86
CA ARG A 31 15.50 -1.76 -15.03
C ARG A 31 16.03 -0.59 -15.88
N GLY A 32 17.04 0.14 -15.41
CA GLY A 32 17.52 1.36 -16.06
C GLY A 32 16.48 2.50 -16.01
N ALA A 33 15.61 2.50 -15.01
CA ALA A 33 14.58 3.52 -14.82
C ALA A 33 14.98 4.52 -13.73
N ARG A 34 14.45 5.74 -13.79
CA ARG A 34 14.59 6.70 -12.69
C ARG A 34 13.76 6.24 -11.48
N LEU A 35 14.30 6.41 -10.27
CA LEU A 35 13.60 6.06 -9.03
C LEU A 35 12.22 6.74 -8.92
N SER A 36 12.14 8.03 -9.25
CA SER A 36 10.89 8.80 -9.22
C SER A 36 9.82 8.24 -10.17
N THR A 37 10.24 7.67 -11.30
CA THR A 37 9.34 7.01 -12.25
C THR A 37 8.74 5.74 -11.63
N VAL A 38 9.58 4.89 -11.03
CA VAL A 38 9.13 3.67 -10.33
C VAL A 38 8.19 4.04 -9.18
N GLN A 39 8.55 5.03 -8.36
CA GLN A 39 7.70 5.55 -7.29
C GLN A 39 6.33 6.00 -7.79
N SER A 40 6.30 6.78 -8.88
CA SER A 40 5.05 7.27 -9.47
C SER A 40 4.17 6.13 -9.99
N TRP A 41 4.76 5.09 -10.58
CA TRP A 41 4.05 3.91 -11.07
C TRP A 41 3.49 3.05 -9.93
N VAL A 42 4.29 2.80 -8.89
CA VAL A 42 3.84 2.07 -7.69
C VAL A 42 2.70 2.81 -7.00
N TYR A 43 2.83 4.11 -6.82
CA TYR A 43 1.76 4.94 -6.25
C TYR A 43 0.47 4.88 -7.09
N ARG A 44 0.58 5.04 -8.42
CA ARG A 44 -0.58 4.92 -9.32
C ARG A 44 -1.22 3.54 -9.27
N ARG A 45 -0.43 2.46 -9.16
CA ARG A 45 -0.96 1.08 -9.09
C ARG A 45 -1.76 0.87 -7.81
N ARG A 46 -1.18 1.25 -6.67
CA ARG A 46 -1.85 1.19 -5.36
C ARG A 46 -3.17 1.95 -5.36
N ARG A 47 -3.18 3.19 -5.91
CA ARG A 47 -4.40 4.00 -5.99
C ARG A 47 -5.44 3.39 -6.94
N HIS A 48 -5.01 2.82 -8.06
CA HIS A 48 -5.90 2.15 -9.01
C HIS A 48 -6.51 0.86 -8.42
N LEU A 49 -5.74 0.08 -7.67
CA LEU A 49 -6.24 -1.10 -6.96
C LEU A 49 -7.19 -0.71 -5.83
N ALA A 50 -6.85 0.30 -5.03
CA ALA A 50 -7.72 0.80 -3.96
C ALA A 50 -9.06 1.32 -4.50
N ALA A 51 -9.06 1.99 -5.65
CA ALA A 51 -10.30 2.45 -6.30
C ALA A 51 -11.17 1.31 -6.87
N LYS A 52 -10.58 0.13 -7.13
CA LYS A 52 -11.28 -1.05 -7.63
C LYS A 52 -11.60 -2.07 -6.52
N ALA A 53 -11.05 -1.90 -5.34
CA ALA A 53 -11.33 -2.78 -4.22
C ALA A 53 -12.80 -2.63 -3.82
N GLU A 54 -13.46 -3.75 -3.60
CA GLU A 54 -14.81 -3.76 -3.04
C GLU A 54 -14.81 -2.99 -1.70
N PRO A 55 -15.83 -2.17 -1.44
CA PRO A 55 -15.94 -1.44 -0.18
C PRO A 55 -15.95 -2.45 0.97
N VAL A 56 -14.93 -2.38 1.82
CA VAL A 56 -14.84 -3.25 3.00
C VAL A 56 -15.86 -2.80 4.05
N ARG A 57 -16.58 -3.76 4.64
CA ARG A 57 -17.46 -3.49 5.77
C ARG A 57 -16.62 -3.33 7.03
N LEU A 58 -16.52 -2.11 7.54
CA LEU A 58 -15.94 -1.86 8.85
C LEU A 58 -16.88 -2.42 9.93
N LEU A 59 -16.34 -3.26 10.81
CA LEU A 59 -17.06 -3.78 11.96
C LEU A 59 -16.71 -2.96 13.21
N PRO A 60 -17.71 -2.49 13.98
CA PRO A 60 -17.44 -1.78 15.22
C PRO A 60 -16.81 -2.74 16.24
N VAL A 61 -15.70 -2.31 16.84
CA VAL A 61 -15.04 -3.03 17.93
C VAL A 61 -15.30 -2.27 19.23
N GLN A 62 -15.94 -2.93 20.19
CA GLN A 62 -16.11 -2.42 21.56
C GLN A 62 -14.78 -2.56 22.29
N VAL A 63 -14.26 -1.46 22.84
CA VAL A 63 -13.05 -1.47 23.67
C VAL A 63 -13.44 -1.12 25.09
N THR A 64 -13.13 -1.98 26.05
CA THR A 64 -13.36 -1.72 27.48
C THR A 64 -12.08 -1.17 28.10
N ALA A 65 -12.19 -0.09 28.86
CA ALA A 65 -11.06 0.45 29.62
C ALA A 65 -10.58 -0.59 30.66
N PRO A 66 -9.25 -0.69 30.89
CA PRO A 66 -8.74 -1.54 31.95
C PRO A 66 -9.29 -1.06 33.30
N VAL A 67 -9.74 -2.00 34.14
CA VAL A 67 -10.22 -1.71 35.49
C VAL A 67 -9.02 -1.32 36.35
N GLU A 68 -9.00 -0.08 36.87
CA GLU A 68 -8.02 0.30 37.88
C GLU A 68 -8.33 -0.40 39.21
N PRO A 69 -7.34 -1.02 39.87
CA PRO A 69 -7.55 -1.65 41.16
C PRO A 69 -7.80 -0.56 42.21
N SER A 70 -9.01 -0.53 42.78
CA SER A 70 -9.30 0.32 43.94
C SER A 70 -8.45 -0.13 45.13
N THR A 71 -7.50 0.71 45.53
CA THR A 71 -6.86 0.61 46.84
C THR A 71 -7.88 0.97 47.91
N THR A 72 -8.58 -0.04 48.43
CA THR A 72 -9.32 0.07 49.69
C THR A 72 -8.33 0.27 50.83
N LEU A 73 -8.17 1.52 51.29
CA LEU A 73 -7.64 1.80 52.62
C LEU A 73 -8.69 1.34 53.64
N VAL A 74 -8.33 0.33 54.42
CA VAL A 74 -9.11 -0.14 55.58
C VAL A 74 -8.62 0.65 56.80
N GLU A 75 -9.52 1.37 57.46
CA GLU A 75 -9.33 1.99 58.78
C GLU A 75 -9.84 1.06 59.88
#